data_AF-K1S798-F1
#
_entry.id   AF-K1S798-F1
#
_cell.length_a   1.000
_cell.length_b   1.000
_cell.length_c   1.000
_cell.angle_alpha   90.00
_cell.angle_beta   90.00
_cell.angle_gamma   90.00
#
_symmetry.space_group_name_H-M   'P 1'
#
loop_
_entity.id
_entity.type
_entity.pdbx_description
1 polymer ?
#
loop_
_entity_poly.entity_id
_entity_poly.type
_entity_poly.pdbx_seq_one_letter_code
_entity_poly.pdbx_strand_id
1 'polypeptide(L)'
;GPCREAGLFAVFDPTENPVVQVRTGISLVSVENAAENLSTELATPFGWDFEAVCANQRATWNDLFSRVQVRSDDYLEKQRFYNNMYRALCSRNTWSDVNGEWVSTDGRVRRVADPANDVMLGCDAFWNTFWNLNPFWNLVTPEWSSRWVRSQLAMYDANGWLAKGPAGLNYVPVMVAEHEIPQIVSAWQMGIRDFDGRKALEAAVKMQTTPARKVFKGFAGNRDLEAYMQYHYVPSDKGRFSNTMEYSYDDWTVGQLALALGDDATWRTFNDRGYWWRNVISDAGYCHLRDSEGR
;
A
#
# COMPACT_ATOMS: atom_id res chain seq x y z
N GLY A 1 -10.49 32.73 -8.60
CA GLY A 1 -10.39 31.41 -9.27
C GLY A 1 -9.10 30.74 -8.83
N PRO A 2 -8.91 29.43 -9.06
CA PRO A 2 -7.64 28.78 -8.74
C PRO A 2 -6.50 29.44 -9.51
N CYS A 3 -5.37 29.66 -8.83
CA CYS A 3 -4.14 30.14 -9.44
C CYS A 3 -3.70 29.16 -10.53
N ARG A 4 -3.60 29.61 -11.79
CA ARG A 4 -3.19 28.76 -12.92
C ARG A 4 -1.69 28.82 -13.16
N GLU A 5 -1.06 29.92 -12.77
CA GLU A 5 0.36 30.20 -12.96
C GLU A 5 0.86 30.94 -11.73
N ALA A 6 1.92 30.43 -11.11
CA ALA A 6 2.59 31.05 -9.98
C ALA A 6 4.10 30.97 -10.18
N GLY A 7 4.81 31.99 -9.71
CA GLY A 7 6.27 32.05 -9.69
C GLY A 7 6.74 32.87 -8.49
N LEU A 8 7.94 32.56 -8.01
CA LEU A 8 8.60 33.27 -6.91
C LEU A 8 10.03 33.60 -7.32
N PHE A 9 10.42 34.86 -7.13
CA PHE A 9 11.80 35.33 -7.29
C PHE A 9 12.34 35.73 -5.93
N ALA A 10 13.49 35.18 -5.55
CA ALA A 10 14.25 35.59 -4.38
C ALA A 10 15.66 36.00 -4.84
N VAL A 11 16.09 37.19 -4.42
CA VAL A 11 17.38 37.78 -4.81
C VAL A 11 18.26 37.85 -3.58
N PHE A 12 19.50 37.36 -3.71
CA PHE A 12 20.49 37.34 -2.63
C PHE A 12 21.79 37.93 -3.17
N ASP A 13 22.55 38.61 -2.31
CA ASP A 13 23.90 39.08 -2.63
C ASP A 13 24.93 38.04 -2.17
N PRO A 14 25.55 37.29 -3.11
CA PRO A 14 26.51 36.25 -2.75
C PRO A 14 27.88 36.80 -2.32
N THR A 15 28.10 38.13 -2.42
CA THR A 15 29.38 38.75 -2.05
C THR A 15 29.57 38.84 -0.54
N GLU A 16 28.48 38.99 0.23
CA GLU A 16 28.50 39.00 1.70
C GLU A 16 28.19 37.62 2.29
N ASN A 17 27.23 36.87 1.72
CA ASN A 17 26.87 35.52 2.14
C ASN A 17 26.78 34.58 0.93
N PRO A 18 27.84 33.80 0.62
CA PRO A 18 27.86 32.95 -0.57
C PRO A 18 26.95 31.71 -0.47
N VAL A 19 26.44 31.39 0.73
CA VAL A 19 25.60 30.22 0.98
C VAL A 19 24.19 30.67 1.36
N VAL A 20 23.21 30.23 0.57
CA VAL A 20 21.78 30.40 0.87
C VAL A 20 21.20 29.06 1.26
N GLN A 21 20.61 28.98 2.46
CA GLN A 21 19.92 27.78 2.93
C GLN A 21 18.41 27.92 2.78
N VAL A 22 17.75 26.82 2.42
CA VAL A 22 16.29 26.74 2.30
C VAL A 22 15.79 25.54 3.08
N ARG A 23 14.68 25.72 3.80
CA ARG A 23 13.93 24.63 4.42
C ARG A 23 12.47 24.74 3.95
N THR A 24 11.86 23.60 3.66
CA THR A 24 10.50 23.54 3.14
C THR A 24 9.73 22.42 3.84
N GLY A 25 8.45 22.66 4.06
CA GLY A 25 7.48 21.66 4.47
C GLY A 25 6.40 21.55 3.40
N ILE A 26 5.86 20.36 3.22
CA ILE A 26 4.74 20.11 2.31
C ILE A 26 3.58 19.54 3.11
N SER A 27 2.36 19.87 2.68
CA SER A 27 1.13 19.25 3.15
C SER A 27 0.14 19.21 2.00
N LEU A 28 -0.69 18.17 2.00
CA LEU A 28 -1.80 18.03 1.06
C LEU A 28 -3.12 18.54 1.64
N VAL A 29 -3.11 18.99 2.89
CA VAL A 29 -4.27 19.50 3.63
C VAL A 29 -4.27 21.02 3.67
N SER A 30 -3.20 21.65 4.16
CA SER A 30 -3.16 23.10 4.41
C SER A 30 -1.73 23.66 4.50
N VAL A 31 -1.59 24.99 4.41
CA VAL A 31 -0.29 25.67 4.60
C VAL A 31 0.12 25.60 6.07
N GLU A 32 -0.84 25.63 6.99
CA GLU A 32 -0.64 25.51 8.43
C GLU A 32 -0.03 24.14 8.78
N ASN A 33 -0.56 23.06 8.20
CA ASN A 33 0.01 21.72 8.40
C ASN A 33 1.40 21.61 7.75
N ALA A 34 1.63 22.24 6.59
CA ALA A 34 2.98 22.29 6.00
C ALA A 34 4.00 22.99 6.92
N ALA A 35 3.58 24.05 7.61
CA ALA A 35 4.39 24.74 8.61
C ALA A 35 4.60 23.89 9.87
N GLU A 36 3.58 23.16 10.32
CA GLU A 36 3.66 22.22 11.45
C GLU A 36 4.64 21.07 11.15
N ASN A 37 4.56 20.47 9.96
CA ASN A 37 5.49 19.44 9.47
C ASN A 37 6.94 19.98 9.49
N LEU A 38 7.17 21.15 8.86
CA LEU A 38 8.48 21.80 8.84
C LEU A 38 9.02 22.06 10.25
N SER A 39 8.17 22.57 11.15
CA SER A 39 8.56 22.88 12.52
C SER A 39 8.96 21.63 13.31
N THR A 40 8.15 20.57 13.19
CA THR A 40 8.29 19.33 13.96
C THR A 40 9.46 18.50 13.48
N GLU A 41 9.61 18.33 12.16
CA GLU A 41 10.59 17.39 11.59
C GLU A 41 11.96 18.02 11.33
N LEU A 42 12.02 19.34 11.10
CA LEU A 42 13.26 20.02 10.70
C LEU A 42 13.63 21.19 11.59
N ALA A 43 12.73 22.16 11.79
CA ALA A 43 13.14 23.45 12.34
C ALA A 43 13.43 23.41 13.83
N THR A 44 12.60 22.71 14.62
CA THR A 44 12.80 22.56 16.06
C THR A 44 13.96 21.62 16.38
N PRO A 45 14.11 20.44 15.74
CA PRO A 45 15.19 19.51 16.10
C PRO A 45 16.58 19.94 15.64
N PHE A 46 16.69 20.65 14.50
CA PHE A 46 18.00 20.92 13.87
C PHE A 46 18.30 22.41 13.66
N GLY A 47 17.33 23.31 13.80
CA GLY A 47 17.52 24.70 13.44
C GLY A 47 17.95 24.85 11.97
N TRP A 48 18.99 25.65 11.70
CA TRP A 48 19.57 25.84 10.36
C TRP A 48 20.82 24.98 10.11
N ASP A 49 21.07 23.96 10.93
CA ASP A 49 22.21 23.08 10.77
C ASP A 49 21.92 21.97 9.73
N PHE A 50 22.38 22.19 8.49
CA PHE A 50 22.23 21.24 7.40
C PHE A 50 23.03 19.95 7.60
N GLU A 51 24.19 20.03 8.24
CA GLU A 51 25.03 18.85 8.48
C GLU A 51 24.41 17.97 9.57
N ALA A 52 23.77 18.55 10.58
CA ALA A 52 22.99 17.80 11.57
C ALA A 52 21.84 17.03 10.91
N VAL A 53 21.12 17.64 9.95
CA VAL A 53 20.09 16.94 9.17
C VAL A 53 20.70 15.79 8.38
N CYS A 54 21.80 16.02 7.66
CA CYS A 54 22.50 14.97 6.90
C CYS A 54 22.98 13.82 7.79
N ALA A 55 23.52 14.13 8.97
CA ALA A 55 23.98 13.13 9.93
C ALA A 55 22.81 12.30 10.47
N ASN A 56 21.69 12.94 10.81
CA ASN A 56 20.47 12.26 11.26
C ASN A 56 19.95 11.29 10.19
N GLN A 57 19.84 11.74 8.92
CA GLN A 57 19.35 10.87 7.85
C GLN A 57 20.28 9.68 7.56
N ARG A 58 21.61 9.88 7.64
CA ARG A 58 22.57 8.77 7.54
C ARG A 58 22.39 7.77 8.68
N ALA A 59 22.17 8.24 9.91
CA ALA A 59 21.92 7.39 11.06
C ALA A 59 20.62 6.58 10.88
N THR A 60 19.53 7.23 10.46
CA THR A 60 18.23 6.57 10.18
C THR A 60 18.37 5.47 9.13
N TRP A 61 19.06 5.72 8.02
CA TRP A 61 19.29 4.69 7.00
C TRP A 61 20.19 3.56 7.48
N ASN A 62 21.22 3.87 8.27
CA ASN A 62 22.08 2.85 8.87
C ASN A 62 21.32 1.96 9.85
N ASP A 63 20.40 2.51 10.64
CA ASP A 63 19.52 1.72 11.51
C ASP A 63 18.71 0.71 10.68
N LEU A 64 18.04 1.17 9.61
CA LEU A 64 17.28 0.31 8.70
C LEU A 64 18.16 -0.76 8.03
N PHE A 65 19.33 -0.39 7.49
CA PHE A 65 20.24 -1.34 6.85
C PHE A 65 20.85 -2.33 7.85
N SER A 66 21.04 -1.93 9.10
CA SER A 66 21.60 -2.81 10.14
C SER A 66 20.68 -3.97 10.53
N ARG A 67 19.37 -3.88 10.19
CA ARG A 67 18.40 -4.96 10.40
C ARG A 67 18.70 -6.22 9.60
N VAL A 68 19.44 -6.10 8.50
CA VAL A 68 19.92 -7.25 7.72
C VAL A 68 21.42 -7.12 7.46
N GLN A 69 22.20 -7.98 8.11
CA GLN A 69 23.65 -8.01 7.95
C GLN A 69 24.05 -9.10 6.96
N VAL A 70 24.78 -8.71 5.91
CA VAL A 70 25.33 -9.64 4.92
C VAL A 70 26.85 -9.65 4.95
N ARG A 71 27.45 -10.81 4.72
CA ARG A 71 28.90 -10.98 4.58
C ARG A 71 29.20 -11.46 3.17
N SER A 72 30.13 -10.77 2.51
CA SER A 72 30.71 -11.13 1.22
C SER A 72 32.07 -10.44 1.11
N ASP A 73 33.03 -11.09 0.47
CA ASP A 73 34.34 -10.52 0.18
C ASP A 73 34.30 -9.68 -1.11
N ASP A 74 33.20 -9.73 -1.87
CA ASP A 74 32.95 -8.87 -3.02
C ASP A 74 32.19 -7.59 -2.62
N TYR A 75 32.87 -6.46 -2.81
CA TYR A 75 32.28 -5.14 -2.59
C TYR A 75 31.03 -4.88 -3.46
N LEU A 76 31.02 -5.33 -4.71
CA LEU A 76 29.91 -5.12 -5.64
C LEU A 76 28.66 -5.91 -5.24
N GLU A 77 28.81 -7.08 -4.63
CA GLU A 77 27.69 -7.85 -4.08
C GLU A 77 27.05 -7.13 -2.90
N LYS A 78 27.87 -6.66 -1.94
CA LYS A 78 27.41 -5.86 -0.80
C LYS A 78 26.71 -4.58 -1.27
N GLN A 79 27.31 -3.86 -2.21
CA GLN A 79 26.72 -2.65 -2.76
C GLN A 79 25.38 -2.94 -3.44
N ARG A 80 25.27 -4.01 -4.23
CA ARG A 80 24.02 -4.40 -4.90
C ARG A 80 22.94 -4.76 -3.89
N PHE A 81 23.28 -5.50 -2.84
CA PHE A 81 22.34 -5.88 -1.78
C PHE A 81 21.74 -4.65 -1.09
N TYR A 82 22.58 -3.78 -0.52
CA TYR A 82 22.09 -2.61 0.22
C TYR A 82 21.39 -1.59 -0.68
N ASN A 83 21.78 -1.48 -1.96
CA ASN A 83 21.06 -0.65 -2.91
C ASN A 83 19.65 -1.21 -3.23
N ASN A 84 19.51 -2.54 -3.36
CA ASN A 84 18.19 -3.16 -3.53
C ASN A 84 17.35 -3.04 -2.25
N MET A 85 17.96 -3.18 -1.06
CA MET A 85 17.29 -2.97 0.22
C MET A 85 16.77 -1.53 0.37
N TYR A 86 17.58 -0.53 -0.02
CA TYR A 86 17.15 0.86 -0.09
C TYR A 86 15.89 1.03 -0.95
N ARG A 87 15.88 0.47 -2.17
CA ARG A 87 14.72 0.56 -3.09
C ARG A 87 13.47 -0.15 -2.55
N ALA A 88 13.65 -1.25 -1.82
CA ALA A 88 12.55 -1.96 -1.16
C ALA A 88 11.92 -1.11 -0.03
N LEU A 89 12.70 -0.27 0.64
CA LEU A 89 12.20 0.56 1.75
C LEU A 89 11.72 1.95 1.31
N CYS A 90 12.32 2.55 0.27
CA CYS A 90 12.07 3.95 -0.08
C CYS A 90 10.80 4.19 -0.92
N SER A 91 10.23 3.16 -1.55
CA SER A 91 9.35 3.30 -2.73
C SER A 91 7.88 3.60 -2.43
N ARG A 92 7.60 4.28 -1.31
CA ARG A 92 6.24 4.47 -0.78
C ARG A 92 6.15 5.78 0.01
N ASN A 93 5.10 6.56 -0.22
CA ASN A 93 5.00 7.92 0.31
C ASN A 93 4.00 8.01 1.46
N THR A 94 4.31 8.85 2.45
CA THR A 94 3.37 9.32 3.47
C THR A 94 2.47 10.40 2.87
N TRP A 95 1.17 10.31 3.13
CA TRP A 95 0.12 11.21 2.62
C TRP A 95 -0.66 11.91 3.74
N SER A 96 -0.26 11.69 4.99
CA SER A 96 -0.77 12.41 6.17
C SER A 96 0.29 13.38 6.71
N ASP A 97 -0.17 14.45 7.33
CA ASP A 97 0.67 15.39 8.07
C ASP A 97 1.06 14.83 9.46
N VAL A 98 2.00 15.48 10.16
CA VAL A 98 2.49 15.04 11.48
C VAL A 98 1.38 15.01 12.54
N ASN A 99 0.34 15.82 12.38
CA ASN A 99 -0.85 15.83 13.24
C ASN A 99 -1.88 14.74 12.88
N GLY A 100 -1.56 13.91 11.88
CA GLY A 100 -2.35 12.79 11.42
C GLY A 100 -3.45 13.15 10.42
N GLU A 101 -3.58 14.42 10.02
CA GLU A 101 -4.57 14.83 9.03
C GLU A 101 -4.20 14.38 7.61
N TRP A 102 -5.22 14.07 6.81
CA TRP A 102 -5.08 13.64 5.42
C TRP A 102 -6.35 13.95 4.62
N VAL A 103 -6.23 14.01 3.30
CA VAL A 103 -7.37 14.24 2.40
C VAL A 103 -7.83 12.92 1.80
N SER A 104 -9.08 12.55 2.08
CA SER A 104 -9.71 11.38 1.47
C SER A 104 -10.13 11.65 0.02
N THR A 105 -10.36 10.59 -0.76
CA THR A 105 -10.76 10.70 -2.19
C THR A 105 -12.04 11.53 -2.42
N ASP A 106 -12.90 11.64 -1.39
CA ASP A 106 -14.10 12.48 -1.36
C ASP A 106 -13.80 13.98 -1.17
N GLY A 107 -12.52 14.34 -1.01
CA GLY A 107 -12.04 15.70 -0.75
C GLY A 107 -12.19 16.13 0.70
N ARG A 108 -12.65 15.27 1.61
CA ARG A 108 -12.80 15.60 3.03
C ARG A 108 -11.48 15.39 3.76
N VAL A 109 -11.14 16.35 4.62
CA VAL A 109 -10.06 16.18 5.58
C VAL A 109 -10.51 15.18 6.64
N ARG A 110 -9.64 14.22 6.92
CA ARG A 110 -9.80 13.18 7.93
C ARG A 110 -8.55 13.14 8.78
N ARG A 111 -8.61 12.42 9.90
CA ARG A 111 -7.46 12.22 10.78
C ARG A 111 -7.32 10.74 11.09
N VAL A 112 -6.09 10.24 11.14
CA VAL A 112 -5.81 8.89 11.64
C VAL A 112 -6.19 8.75 13.12
N ALA A 113 -6.41 7.53 13.59
CA ALA A 113 -6.85 7.28 14.96
C ALA A 113 -5.77 7.65 15.98
N ASP A 114 -4.51 7.31 15.71
CA ASP A 114 -3.36 7.64 16.54
C ASP A 114 -2.24 8.31 15.72
N PRO A 115 -2.18 9.66 15.67
CA PRO A 115 -1.16 10.38 14.90
C PRO A 115 0.30 10.06 15.28
N ALA A 116 0.55 9.47 16.46
CA ALA A 116 1.90 9.10 16.86
C ALA A 116 2.38 7.80 16.19
N ASN A 117 1.46 6.91 15.80
CA ASN A 117 1.78 5.58 15.31
C ASN A 117 1.23 5.29 13.92
N ASP A 118 0.10 5.90 13.56
CA ASP A 118 -0.61 5.70 12.31
C ASP A 118 -0.24 6.81 11.32
N VAL A 119 -0.11 6.40 10.06
CA VAL A 119 0.15 7.29 8.93
C VAL A 119 -0.65 6.81 7.74
N MET A 120 -1.07 7.74 6.89
CA MET A 120 -1.68 7.36 5.61
C MET A 120 -0.57 7.10 4.59
N LEU A 121 -0.61 5.92 3.99
CA LEU A 121 0.41 5.46 3.05
C LEU A 121 -0.19 5.29 1.67
N GLY A 122 0.55 5.73 0.66
CA GLY A 122 0.14 5.67 -0.74
C GLY A 122 1.23 5.10 -1.61
N CYS A 123 0.80 4.35 -2.62
CA CYS A 123 1.67 3.63 -3.53
C CYS A 123 1.03 3.33 -4.87
N ASP A 124 1.82 2.73 -5.75
CA ASP A 124 1.31 2.04 -6.93
C ASP A 124 0.60 0.72 -6.54
N ALA A 125 0.40 -0.17 -7.50
CA ALA A 125 -0.36 -1.40 -7.30
C ALA A 125 0.31 -2.37 -6.31
N PHE A 126 -0.46 -2.93 -5.37
CA PHE A 126 -0.03 -4.08 -4.56
C PHE A 126 0.22 -5.36 -5.37
N TRP A 127 -0.24 -5.41 -6.62
CA TRP A 127 -0.02 -6.50 -7.56
C TRP A 127 1.47 -6.85 -7.73
N ASN A 128 2.37 -5.87 -7.70
CA ASN A 128 3.81 -6.14 -7.85
C ASN A 128 4.47 -6.69 -6.57
N THR A 129 3.83 -6.55 -5.41
CA THR A 129 4.51 -6.62 -4.10
C THR A 129 4.14 -7.84 -3.27
N PHE A 130 3.00 -8.48 -3.54
CA PHE A 130 2.45 -9.48 -2.63
C PHE A 130 3.29 -10.77 -2.51
N TRP A 131 4.10 -11.12 -3.51
CA TRP A 131 4.97 -12.31 -3.49
C TRP A 131 6.42 -12.03 -3.10
N ASN A 132 6.83 -10.77 -2.92
CA ASN A 132 8.23 -10.40 -2.64
C ASN A 132 8.36 -9.36 -1.52
N LEU A 133 7.81 -8.17 -1.73
CA LEU A 133 8.08 -6.97 -0.96
C LEU A 133 7.23 -6.93 0.31
N ASN A 134 5.98 -7.39 0.27
CA ASN A 134 5.15 -7.48 1.47
C ASN A 134 5.77 -8.44 2.51
N PRO A 135 6.19 -9.68 2.15
CA PRO A 135 6.94 -10.54 3.07
C PRO A 135 8.25 -9.92 3.57
N PHE A 136 8.97 -9.21 2.71
CA PHE A 136 10.19 -8.50 3.10
C PHE A 136 9.89 -7.43 4.18
N TRP A 137 8.86 -6.60 3.99
CA TRP A 137 8.46 -5.63 5.01
C TRP A 137 8.02 -6.31 6.31
N ASN A 138 7.29 -7.43 6.24
CA ASN A 138 6.87 -8.14 7.44
C ASN A 138 8.07 -8.64 8.27
N LEU A 139 9.19 -9.00 7.63
CA LEU A 139 10.39 -9.48 8.30
C LEU A 139 11.30 -8.36 8.79
N VAL A 140 11.49 -7.33 7.96
CA VAL A 140 12.51 -6.30 8.17
C VAL A 140 11.94 -5.06 8.83
N THR A 141 10.69 -4.70 8.53
CA THR A 141 10.01 -3.49 9.00
C THR A 141 8.54 -3.80 9.39
N PRO A 142 8.29 -4.73 10.33
CA PRO A 142 6.94 -5.14 10.69
C PRO A 142 6.05 -3.99 11.16
N GLU A 143 6.64 -2.96 11.78
CA GLU A 143 5.96 -1.75 12.20
C GLU A 143 5.35 -0.98 11.00
N TRP A 144 6.03 -1.01 9.85
CA TRP A 144 5.53 -0.39 8.63
C TRP A 144 4.45 -1.25 7.97
N SER A 145 4.54 -2.58 8.05
CA SER A 145 3.46 -3.47 7.62
C SER A 145 2.19 -3.24 8.44
N SER A 146 2.30 -3.04 9.76
CA SER A 146 1.16 -2.65 10.61
C SER A 146 0.55 -1.32 10.14
N ARG A 147 1.38 -0.29 9.93
CA ARG A 147 0.93 1.01 9.40
C ARG A 147 0.23 0.90 8.04
N TRP A 148 0.72 0.04 7.15
CA TRP A 148 0.05 -0.25 5.88
C TRP A 148 -1.36 -0.80 6.06
N VAL A 149 -1.52 -1.79 6.94
CA VAL A 149 -2.84 -2.36 7.23
C VAL A 149 -3.76 -1.29 7.81
N ARG A 150 -3.29 -0.53 8.80
CA ARG A 150 -4.10 0.55 9.41
C ARG A 150 -4.46 1.64 8.42
N SER A 151 -3.58 2.02 7.50
CA SER A 151 -3.87 2.94 6.40
C SER A 151 -5.00 2.41 5.50
N GLN A 152 -4.95 1.12 5.13
CA GLN A 152 -6.01 0.48 4.34
C GLN A 152 -7.35 0.45 5.11
N LEU A 153 -7.33 0.14 6.40
CA LEU A 153 -8.53 0.16 7.24
C LEU A 153 -9.08 1.58 7.44
N ALA A 154 -8.22 2.61 7.50
CA ALA A 154 -8.66 4.00 7.53
C ALA A 154 -9.33 4.42 6.21
N MET A 155 -8.83 3.95 5.06
CA MET A 155 -9.51 4.14 3.77
C MET A 155 -10.86 3.42 3.73
N TYR A 156 -10.91 2.21 4.29
CA TYR A 156 -12.15 1.42 4.44
C TYR A 156 -13.17 2.14 5.30
N ASP A 157 -12.79 2.65 6.48
CA ASP A 157 -13.68 3.43 7.35
C ASP A 157 -14.15 4.71 6.66
N ALA A 158 -13.29 5.32 5.85
CA ALA A 158 -13.60 6.58 5.19
C ALA A 158 -14.62 6.44 4.05
N ASN A 159 -14.50 5.40 3.24
CA ASN A 159 -15.22 5.29 1.96
C ASN A 159 -15.84 3.91 1.69
N GLY A 160 -15.65 2.95 2.60
CA GLY A 160 -16.18 1.59 2.54
C GLY A 160 -15.38 0.64 1.64
N TRP A 161 -14.17 0.98 1.20
CA TRP A 161 -13.37 0.15 0.28
C TRP A 161 -11.92 0.08 0.73
N LEU A 162 -11.29 -1.07 0.54
CA LEU A 162 -9.84 -1.17 0.50
C LEU A 162 -9.33 -0.69 -0.87
N ALA A 163 -8.03 -0.40 -0.96
CA ALA A 163 -7.43 0.14 -2.17
C ALA A 163 -6.28 -0.74 -2.67
N LYS A 164 -6.47 -1.42 -3.80
CA LYS A 164 -5.39 -2.14 -4.52
C LYS A 164 -4.23 -1.28 -5.00
N GLY A 165 -4.48 0.02 -5.17
CA GLY A 165 -3.50 1.02 -5.60
C GLY A 165 -3.84 2.39 -5.00
N PRO A 166 -3.41 2.69 -3.77
CA PRO A 166 -3.73 3.94 -3.05
C PRO A 166 -2.88 5.13 -3.50
N ALA A 167 -2.63 5.29 -4.79
CA ALA A 167 -1.87 6.42 -5.31
C ALA A 167 -2.69 7.71 -5.10
N GLY A 168 -2.14 8.67 -4.37
CA GLY A 168 -2.89 9.86 -4.00
C GLY A 168 -4.02 9.63 -3.01
N LEU A 169 -3.99 8.52 -2.26
CA LEU A 169 -5.10 8.03 -1.44
C LEU A 169 -6.42 7.92 -2.22
N ASN A 170 -6.31 7.68 -3.54
CA ASN A 170 -7.44 7.39 -4.42
C ASN A 170 -7.50 5.90 -4.75
N TYR A 171 -8.66 5.44 -5.21
CA TYR A 171 -8.85 4.07 -5.67
C TYR A 171 -8.38 3.93 -7.13
N VAL A 172 -7.09 3.71 -7.35
CA VAL A 172 -6.56 3.46 -8.70
C VAL A 172 -6.76 1.98 -9.06
N PRO A 173 -7.50 1.67 -10.15
CA PRO A 173 -7.88 0.29 -10.49
C PRO A 173 -6.77 -0.46 -11.25
N VAL A 174 -5.52 -0.15 -10.94
CA VAL A 174 -4.31 -0.68 -11.59
C VAL A 174 -3.53 -1.41 -10.49
N MET A 175 -3.15 -2.67 -10.63
CA MET A 175 -3.45 -3.63 -11.72
C MET A 175 -4.74 -4.43 -11.42
N VAL A 176 -4.76 -5.72 -11.74
CA VAL A 176 -5.90 -6.62 -11.51
C VAL A 176 -5.99 -7.08 -10.06
N ALA A 177 -7.12 -7.69 -9.68
CA ALA A 177 -7.35 -8.34 -8.38
C ALA A 177 -7.21 -7.41 -7.16
N GLU A 178 -7.39 -7.91 -5.94
CA GLU A 178 -7.43 -7.12 -4.70
C GLU A 178 -6.25 -7.52 -3.79
N HIS A 179 -5.03 -7.32 -4.29
CA HIS A 179 -3.81 -7.80 -3.63
C HIS A 179 -3.41 -7.06 -2.34
N GLU A 180 -4.13 -6.00 -1.98
CA GLU A 180 -4.10 -5.47 -0.62
C GLU A 180 -4.65 -6.47 0.40
N ILE A 181 -5.51 -7.42 0.00
CA ILE A 181 -6.00 -8.49 0.87
C ILE A 181 -4.83 -9.41 1.27
N PRO A 182 -4.08 -10.05 0.35
CA PRO A 182 -2.85 -10.75 0.67
C PRO A 182 -1.84 -9.94 1.50
N GLN A 183 -1.73 -8.63 1.27
CA GLN A 183 -0.88 -7.76 2.11
C GLN A 183 -1.32 -7.83 3.57
N ILE A 184 -2.60 -7.59 3.85
CA ILE A 184 -3.20 -7.64 5.20
C ILE A 184 -3.10 -9.04 5.80
N VAL A 185 -3.45 -10.08 5.03
CA VAL A 185 -3.43 -11.47 5.50
C VAL A 185 -2.01 -11.92 5.82
N SER A 186 -1.03 -11.57 4.99
CA SER A 186 0.37 -11.92 5.24
C SER A 186 0.89 -11.32 6.55
N ALA A 187 0.54 -10.07 6.85
CA ALA A 187 0.91 -9.41 8.10
C ALA A 187 0.35 -10.20 9.30
N TRP A 188 -0.94 -10.54 9.27
CA TRP A 188 -1.59 -11.33 10.33
C TRP A 188 -0.94 -12.71 10.54
N GLN A 189 -0.69 -13.43 9.44
CA GLN A 189 -0.09 -14.77 9.49
C GLN A 189 1.36 -14.73 9.98
N MET A 190 2.09 -13.66 9.70
CA MET A 190 3.46 -13.44 10.18
C MET A 190 3.53 -12.83 11.58
N GLY A 191 2.40 -12.73 12.29
CA GLY A 191 2.35 -12.33 13.70
C GLY A 191 2.16 -10.83 13.95
N ILE A 192 2.02 -10.01 12.89
CA ILE A 192 1.71 -8.59 12.98
C ILE A 192 0.19 -8.48 13.14
N ARG A 193 -0.27 -8.37 14.40
CA ARG A 193 -1.70 -8.50 14.78
C ARG A 193 -2.19 -7.34 15.66
N ASP A 194 -1.50 -6.22 15.62
CA ASP A 194 -1.80 -4.99 16.35
C ASP A 194 -2.84 -4.11 15.62
N PHE A 195 -3.78 -4.73 14.90
CA PHE A 195 -4.89 -4.10 14.21
C PHE A 195 -6.15 -4.97 14.33
N ASP A 196 -7.32 -4.41 14.00
CA ASP A 196 -8.60 -5.12 14.09
C ASP A 196 -8.72 -6.20 13.00
N GLY A 197 -8.43 -7.45 13.36
CA GLY A 197 -8.51 -8.60 12.47
C GLY A 197 -9.94 -8.90 11.98
N ARG A 198 -10.98 -8.62 12.78
CA ARG A 198 -12.38 -8.84 12.38
C ARG A 198 -12.80 -7.81 11.33
N LYS A 199 -12.45 -6.53 11.53
CA LYS A 199 -12.66 -5.49 10.51
C LYS A 199 -11.86 -5.78 9.24
N ALA A 200 -10.61 -6.25 9.37
CA ALA A 200 -9.81 -6.66 8.22
C ALA A 200 -10.48 -7.79 7.42
N LEU A 201 -11.02 -8.80 8.09
CA LEU A 201 -11.77 -9.88 7.43
C LEU A 201 -13.05 -9.35 6.77
N GLU A 202 -13.83 -8.52 7.46
CA GLU A 202 -15.03 -7.89 6.92
C GLU A 202 -14.72 -7.12 5.62
N ALA A 203 -13.69 -6.28 5.65
CA ALA A 203 -13.26 -5.50 4.50
C ALA A 203 -12.82 -6.41 3.34
N ALA A 204 -12.01 -7.43 3.62
CA ALA A 204 -11.54 -8.38 2.61
C ALA A 204 -12.69 -9.19 1.98
N VAL A 205 -13.65 -9.68 2.78
CA VAL A 205 -14.86 -10.34 2.29
C VAL A 205 -15.64 -9.38 1.38
N LYS A 206 -15.83 -8.12 1.81
CA LYS A 206 -16.56 -7.12 1.01
C LYS A 206 -15.90 -6.91 -0.35
N MET A 207 -14.57 -6.81 -0.41
CA MET A 207 -13.84 -6.64 -1.68
C MET A 207 -14.10 -7.79 -2.65
N GLN A 208 -14.30 -9.01 -2.13
CA GLN A 208 -14.51 -10.23 -2.92
C GLN A 208 -15.98 -10.61 -3.14
N THR A 209 -16.94 -9.84 -2.64
CA THR A 209 -18.38 -10.12 -2.81
C THR A 209 -19.18 -8.94 -3.35
N THR A 210 -18.59 -7.74 -3.39
CA THR A 210 -19.29 -6.54 -3.84
C THR A 210 -18.87 -6.17 -5.26
N PRO A 211 -19.81 -6.02 -6.21
CA PRO A 211 -19.50 -5.57 -7.56
C PRO A 211 -18.69 -4.27 -7.58
N ALA A 212 -17.71 -4.21 -8.47
CA ALA A 212 -16.84 -3.06 -8.58
C ALA A 212 -17.60 -1.81 -9.02
N ARG A 213 -17.21 -0.65 -8.50
CA ARG A 213 -17.89 0.62 -8.78
C ARG A 213 -16.96 1.81 -8.74
N LYS A 214 -17.42 2.90 -9.35
CA LYS A 214 -16.80 4.22 -9.21
C LYS A 214 -16.92 4.69 -7.75
N VAL A 215 -15.81 5.21 -7.23
CA VAL A 215 -15.70 5.81 -5.90
C VAL A 215 -15.05 7.17 -6.09
N PHE A 216 -15.87 8.22 -6.16
CA PHE A 216 -15.45 9.59 -6.51
C PHE A 216 -14.63 9.65 -7.80
N LYS A 217 -13.34 9.98 -7.72
CA LYS A 217 -12.42 10.04 -8.87
C LYS A 217 -11.76 8.70 -9.18
N GLY A 218 -11.90 7.70 -8.31
CA GLY A 218 -11.34 6.36 -8.46
C GLY A 218 -12.38 5.28 -8.79
N PHE A 219 -11.94 4.03 -8.76
CA PHE A 219 -12.74 2.85 -9.04
C PHE A 219 -12.25 1.68 -8.17
N ALA A 220 -13.14 1.10 -7.38
CA ALA A 220 -12.82 0.07 -6.39
C ALA A 220 -13.54 -1.25 -6.70
N GLY A 221 -12.93 -2.38 -6.33
CA GLY A 221 -13.47 -3.73 -6.52
C GLY A 221 -13.02 -4.42 -7.81
N ASN A 222 -13.31 -5.72 -7.87
CA ASN A 222 -12.94 -6.61 -8.97
C ASN A 222 -13.85 -6.44 -10.18
N ARG A 223 -13.28 -5.99 -11.31
CA ARG A 223 -14.04 -5.65 -12.52
C ARG A 223 -14.78 -6.83 -13.14
N ASP A 224 -14.20 -8.02 -13.00
CA ASP A 224 -14.73 -9.24 -13.59
C ASP A 224 -15.38 -10.15 -12.53
N LEU A 225 -15.74 -9.59 -11.36
CA LEU A 225 -16.26 -10.37 -10.23
C LEU A 225 -17.57 -11.09 -10.58
N GLU A 226 -18.50 -10.44 -11.29
CA GLU A 226 -19.78 -11.05 -11.64
C GLU A 226 -19.60 -12.29 -12.52
N ALA A 227 -18.74 -12.20 -13.55
CA ALA A 227 -18.40 -13.33 -14.40
C ALA A 227 -17.68 -14.42 -13.58
N TYR A 228 -16.71 -14.04 -12.74
CA TYR A 228 -16.01 -14.97 -11.86
C TYR A 228 -16.97 -15.76 -10.96
N MET A 229 -17.92 -15.08 -10.32
CA MET A 229 -18.92 -15.71 -9.45
C MET A 229 -19.91 -16.59 -10.22
N GLN A 230 -20.26 -16.24 -11.46
CA GLN A 230 -21.21 -17.02 -12.26
C GLN A 230 -20.58 -18.31 -12.81
N TYR A 231 -19.34 -18.25 -13.30
CA TYR A 231 -18.70 -19.35 -14.02
C TYR A 231 -17.66 -20.11 -13.19
N HIS A 232 -17.32 -19.61 -12.00
CA HIS A 232 -16.21 -20.10 -11.18
C HIS A 232 -14.84 -20.00 -11.88
N TYR A 233 -14.72 -19.07 -12.84
CA TYR A 233 -13.51 -18.57 -13.49
C TYR A 233 -13.92 -17.32 -14.26
N VAL A 234 -12.97 -16.54 -14.78
CA VAL A 234 -13.27 -15.40 -15.67
C VAL A 234 -13.15 -15.87 -17.11
N PRO A 235 -14.26 -16.04 -17.85
CA PRO A 235 -14.19 -16.46 -19.25
C PRO A 235 -13.52 -15.41 -20.15
N SER A 236 -12.79 -15.86 -21.17
CA SER A 236 -12.04 -14.97 -22.08
C SER A 236 -12.93 -14.02 -22.91
N ASP A 237 -14.20 -14.38 -23.10
CA ASP A 237 -15.21 -13.58 -23.80
C ASP A 237 -16.04 -12.68 -22.85
N LYS A 238 -15.82 -12.78 -21.53
CA LYS A 238 -16.56 -12.03 -20.49
C LYS A 238 -15.67 -11.18 -19.58
N GLY A 239 -14.35 -11.30 -19.69
CA GLY A 239 -13.41 -10.55 -18.86
C GLY A 239 -11.96 -10.92 -19.11
N ARG A 240 -11.08 -10.52 -18.19
CA ARG A 240 -9.65 -10.83 -18.27
C ARG A 240 -9.39 -12.20 -17.68
N PHE A 241 -9.09 -13.16 -18.54
CA PHE A 241 -8.90 -14.54 -18.16
C PHE A 241 -7.86 -14.76 -17.03
N SER A 242 -6.79 -13.96 -17.01
CA SER A 242 -5.75 -13.98 -15.96
C SER A 242 -6.32 -13.80 -14.55
N ASN A 243 -7.44 -13.08 -14.41
CA ASN A 243 -8.07 -12.81 -13.13
C ASN A 243 -8.59 -14.08 -12.45
N THR A 244 -8.80 -15.17 -13.18
CA THR A 244 -9.17 -16.46 -12.57
C THR A 244 -8.14 -16.89 -11.53
N MET A 245 -6.85 -16.81 -11.86
CA MET A 245 -5.78 -17.24 -10.97
C MET A 245 -5.64 -16.27 -9.79
N GLU A 246 -5.63 -14.98 -10.08
CA GLU A 246 -5.43 -13.92 -9.08
C GLU A 246 -6.59 -13.84 -8.08
N TYR A 247 -7.84 -13.90 -8.55
CA TYR A 247 -9.01 -13.87 -7.68
C TYR A 247 -9.08 -15.12 -6.81
N SER A 248 -8.71 -16.28 -7.36
CA SER A 248 -8.63 -17.52 -6.57
C SER A 248 -7.55 -17.42 -5.49
N TYR A 249 -6.40 -16.80 -5.78
CA TYR A 249 -5.38 -16.56 -4.77
C TYR A 249 -5.88 -15.61 -3.68
N ASP A 250 -6.46 -14.46 -4.05
CA ASP A 250 -7.01 -13.51 -3.08
C ASP A 250 -8.11 -14.16 -2.23
N ASP A 251 -9.03 -14.94 -2.83
CA ASP A 251 -10.06 -15.70 -2.13
C ASP A 251 -9.47 -16.70 -1.14
N TRP A 252 -8.44 -17.46 -1.56
CA TRP A 252 -7.76 -18.37 -0.65
C TRP A 252 -7.17 -17.62 0.55
N THR A 253 -6.58 -16.43 0.36
CA THR A 253 -6.06 -15.63 1.47
C THR A 253 -7.15 -15.13 2.41
N VAL A 254 -8.32 -14.71 1.91
CA VAL A 254 -9.50 -14.40 2.76
C VAL A 254 -9.86 -15.61 3.61
N GLY A 255 -9.90 -16.81 3.01
CA GLY A 255 -10.14 -18.06 3.73
C GLY A 255 -9.12 -18.29 4.85
N GLN A 256 -7.84 -18.04 4.60
CA GLN A 256 -6.79 -18.23 5.62
C GLN A 256 -6.91 -17.23 6.78
N LEU A 257 -7.30 -15.99 6.51
CA LEU A 257 -7.58 -15.01 7.57
C LEU A 257 -8.80 -15.43 8.39
N ALA A 258 -9.87 -15.87 7.73
CA ALA A 258 -11.07 -16.39 8.40
C ALA A 258 -10.75 -17.57 9.33
N LEU A 259 -9.96 -18.53 8.85
CA LEU A 259 -9.50 -19.67 9.65
C LEU A 259 -8.71 -19.21 10.88
N ALA A 260 -7.76 -18.27 10.70
CA ALA A 260 -6.95 -17.74 11.79
C ALA A 260 -7.79 -16.98 12.85
N LEU A 261 -8.97 -16.49 12.47
CA LEU A 261 -9.92 -15.79 13.35
C LEU A 261 -11.04 -16.70 13.87
N GLY A 262 -11.03 -18.00 13.53
CA GLY A 262 -12.05 -18.96 13.93
C GLY A 262 -13.42 -18.73 13.28
N ASP A 263 -13.46 -18.12 12.09
CA ASP A 263 -14.68 -18.01 11.26
C ASP A 263 -14.73 -19.15 10.23
N ASP A 264 -15.19 -20.30 10.71
CA ASP A 264 -15.34 -21.54 9.96
C ASP A 264 -16.24 -21.40 8.71
N ALA A 265 -17.29 -20.58 8.78
CA ALA A 265 -18.24 -20.43 7.69
C ALA A 265 -17.59 -19.66 6.53
N THR A 266 -16.99 -18.51 6.83
CA THR A 266 -16.24 -17.70 5.86
C THR A 266 -15.06 -18.48 5.30
N TRP A 267 -14.31 -19.21 6.15
CA TRP A 267 -13.21 -20.06 5.69
C TRP A 267 -13.67 -21.09 4.67
N ARG A 268 -14.74 -21.85 4.92
CA ARG A 268 -15.23 -22.87 3.97
C ARG A 268 -15.59 -22.26 2.61
N THR A 269 -16.32 -21.14 2.61
CA THR A 269 -16.72 -20.45 1.37
C THR A 269 -15.51 -19.98 0.57
N PHE A 270 -14.58 -19.27 1.21
CA PHE A 270 -13.45 -18.67 0.52
C PHE A 270 -12.34 -19.66 0.18
N ASN A 271 -12.18 -20.73 0.96
CA ASN A 271 -11.26 -21.81 0.64
C ASN A 271 -11.74 -22.62 -0.58
N ASP A 272 -13.05 -22.84 -0.74
CA ASP A 272 -13.61 -23.45 -1.97
C ASP A 272 -13.37 -22.56 -3.20
N ARG A 273 -13.73 -21.27 -3.11
CA ARG A 273 -13.43 -20.27 -4.15
C ARG A 273 -11.95 -20.21 -4.49
N GLY A 274 -11.10 -20.34 -3.48
CA GLY A 274 -9.65 -20.39 -3.64
C GLY A 274 -9.13 -21.53 -4.50
N TYR A 275 -9.94 -22.56 -4.77
CA TYR A 275 -9.62 -23.66 -5.69
C TYR A 275 -10.22 -23.52 -7.09
N TRP A 276 -10.94 -22.43 -7.38
CA TRP A 276 -11.53 -22.18 -8.70
C TRP A 276 -10.51 -22.01 -9.82
N TRP A 277 -9.24 -21.74 -9.51
CA TRP A 277 -8.13 -21.80 -10.48
C TRP A 277 -8.07 -23.14 -11.22
N ARG A 278 -8.56 -24.23 -10.64
CA ARG A 278 -8.58 -25.56 -11.29
C ARG A 278 -9.51 -25.59 -12.51
N ASN A 279 -10.50 -24.72 -12.59
CA ASN A 279 -11.48 -24.68 -13.68
C ASN A 279 -10.88 -24.23 -15.03
N VAL A 280 -9.64 -23.71 -15.01
CA VAL A 280 -8.90 -23.24 -16.19
C VAL A 280 -7.66 -24.06 -16.50
N ILE A 281 -7.38 -25.11 -15.70
CA ILE A 281 -6.29 -26.04 -15.95
C ILE A 281 -6.80 -27.19 -16.81
N SER A 282 -6.14 -27.42 -17.96
CA SER A 282 -6.44 -28.55 -18.83
C SER A 282 -5.78 -29.84 -18.33
N ASP A 283 -6.16 -30.97 -18.92
CA ASP A 283 -5.51 -32.27 -18.71
C ASP A 283 -4.03 -32.28 -19.08
N ALA A 284 -3.58 -31.32 -19.91
CA ALA A 284 -2.17 -31.13 -20.23
C ALA A 284 -1.38 -30.45 -19.09
N GLY A 285 -2.05 -30.01 -18.02
CA GLY A 285 -1.46 -29.34 -16.86
C GLY A 285 -1.18 -27.85 -17.04
N TYR A 286 -1.66 -27.25 -18.14
CA TYR A 286 -1.49 -25.83 -18.43
C TYR A 286 -2.81 -25.06 -18.27
N CYS A 287 -2.69 -23.76 -18.05
CA CYS A 287 -3.81 -22.84 -18.09
C CYS A 287 -4.14 -22.49 -19.55
N HIS A 288 -5.36 -22.81 -20.02
CA HIS A 288 -5.81 -22.50 -21.38
C HIS A 288 -7.00 -21.56 -21.32
N LEU A 289 -7.03 -20.57 -22.23
CA LEU A 289 -8.20 -19.69 -22.39
C LEU A 289 -9.46 -20.56 -22.53
N ARG A 290 -10.48 -20.18 -21.76
CA ARG A 290 -11.78 -20.83 -21.74
C ARG A 290 -12.86 -19.78 -21.89
N ASP A 291 -13.77 -19.96 -22.84
CA ASP A 291 -14.91 -19.07 -23.02
C ASP A 291 -16.09 -19.43 -22.11
N SER A 292 -17.16 -18.63 -22.10
CA SER A 292 -18.32 -18.83 -21.22
C SER A 292 -19.15 -20.09 -21.55
N GLU A 293 -18.91 -20.72 -22.71
CA GLU A 293 -19.48 -22.02 -23.10
C GLU A 293 -18.57 -23.18 -22.67
N GLY A 294 -17.39 -22.88 -22.11
CA GLY A 294 -16.44 -23.84 -21.61
C GLY A 294 -15.48 -24.40 -22.66
N ARG A 295 -15.41 -23.80 -23.85
CA ARG A 295 -14.50 -24.18 -24.95
C ARG A 295 -13.11 -23.60 -24.77
#